data_AF-A0A2K8XAU5-F1
#
_entry.id   AF-A0A2K8XAU5-F1
#
_cell.length_a   1.000
_cell.length_b   1.000
_cell.length_c   1.000
_cell.angle_alpha   90.00
_cell.angle_beta   90.00
_cell.angle_gamma   90.00
#
_symmetry.space_group_name_H-M   'P 1'
#
loop_
_entity.id
_entity.type
_entity.pdbx_description
1 polymer ?
#
loop_
_entity_poly.entity_id
_entity_poly.type
_entity_poly.pdbx_seq_one_letter_code
_entity_poly.pdbx_strand_id
1 'polypeptide(L)'
;MKLEKILDKLGSIEKNSFIKIIDNIISKTPKNAKEIDKILSSSDKGLKSADHQNISRIFALTVDEFQEHVKCEFQEITSQLDILIDIIIRDGNCIMKQDWFSRLYEAEIKHLKNRIKNLDADFDNDKSELSASRKRDYKIYKACLHTAYHNDVENNRDAKVTSDELSIILTLSKQLGLSQEEVKLINYSILPIKKIDIQEVIKGLKNIGVIFFSNKENTIYVADEMVRMLRKVREKEVAEKFYRRTLKLLKEPIINQIGREHNINRKLSYSQKIEEIIKEGVSFTNMLLEDIYKQGITLTEKKKTLNELCEKGLRISNLKGSTLDDKISSLIEHFESVERDEKVGISLDGFDKLLSELNQSLPKLNKQIKDQFELQDEFVLKADFLLDYNIKPRDILDLIIQSDLTKFIKDNGIKQRGDDILNILEHYKDVENLYLENYENVAYRNLNVLKENAITIKESELGIKFEDLTKVIFKSLGFNVDDTFKNNLNTKKDMMDILLNLGNNEIIIVECKTSKEKGYNKFSSVSRQLKSYQNLALKNDLRIVKILLVAPEFSDDFVTDCEMDTEMNLSLITASTLSNISDAFKTSKYTEFPHVLFRDIVINEERILKALSK
;
A
#
# COMPACT_ATOMS: atom_id res chain seq x y z
N MET A 1 -3.23 -4.54 0.16
CA MET A 1 -3.06 -4.63 1.62
C MET A 1 -1.78 -5.39 1.91
N LYS A 2 -1.00 -4.95 2.89
CA LYS A 2 0.26 -5.59 3.29
C LYS A 2 0.05 -7.00 3.82
N LEU A 3 1.03 -7.88 3.58
CA LEU A 3 1.04 -9.25 4.09
C LEU A 3 0.81 -9.30 5.61
N GLU A 4 1.49 -8.45 6.38
CA GLU A 4 1.37 -8.39 7.84
C GLU A 4 -0.09 -8.17 8.30
N LYS A 5 -0.75 -7.15 7.74
CA LYS A 5 -2.17 -6.86 8.04
C LYS A 5 -3.10 -8.01 7.65
N ILE A 6 -2.86 -8.67 6.52
CA ILE A 6 -3.64 -9.85 6.11
C ILE A 6 -3.44 -10.98 7.11
N LEU A 7 -2.20 -11.22 7.54
CA LEU A 7 -1.91 -12.22 8.55
C LEU A 7 -2.60 -11.86 9.87
N ASP A 8 -2.58 -10.61 10.34
CA ASP A 8 -3.30 -10.22 11.57
C ASP A 8 -4.80 -10.54 11.51
N LYS A 9 -5.42 -10.34 10.34
CA LYS A 9 -6.86 -10.56 10.16
C LYS A 9 -7.29 -12.03 10.13
N LEU A 10 -6.41 -12.93 9.70
CA LEU A 10 -6.77 -14.32 9.37
C LEU A 10 -6.46 -15.32 10.48
N GLY A 11 -7.19 -16.43 10.49
CA GLY A 11 -6.94 -17.56 11.39
C GLY A 11 -5.82 -18.49 10.90
N SER A 12 -5.32 -19.37 11.77
CA SER A 12 -4.23 -20.32 11.45
C SER A 12 -4.54 -21.24 10.26
N ILE A 13 -5.81 -21.63 10.08
CA ILE A 13 -6.26 -22.51 8.97
C ILE A 13 -6.15 -21.80 7.61
N GLU A 14 -6.42 -20.51 7.59
CA GLU A 14 -6.40 -19.69 6.38
C GLU A 14 -4.96 -19.46 5.92
N LYS A 15 -4.03 -19.32 6.88
CA LYS A 15 -2.59 -19.10 6.68
C LYS A 15 -1.79 -20.36 6.32
N ASN A 16 -2.28 -21.55 6.69
CA ASN A 16 -1.48 -22.78 6.72
C ASN A 16 -0.80 -23.14 5.39
N SER A 17 -1.46 -22.96 4.24
CA SER A 17 -0.87 -23.28 2.94
C SER A 17 0.36 -22.42 2.64
N PHE A 18 0.24 -21.10 2.85
CA PHE A 18 1.35 -20.16 2.70
C PHE A 18 2.51 -20.52 3.64
N ILE A 19 2.24 -20.74 4.94
CA ILE A 19 3.28 -21.08 5.92
C ILE A 19 4.02 -22.38 5.54
N LYS A 20 3.30 -23.40 5.06
CA LYS A 20 3.92 -24.67 4.62
C LYS A 20 4.87 -24.48 3.44
N ILE A 21 4.55 -23.58 2.51
CA ILE A 21 5.43 -23.30 1.37
C ILE A 21 6.70 -22.62 1.85
N ILE A 22 6.57 -21.62 2.73
CA ILE A 22 7.74 -20.95 3.31
C ILE A 22 8.59 -21.94 4.13
N ASP A 23 7.98 -22.79 4.95
CA ASP A 23 8.67 -23.87 5.67
C ASP A 23 9.46 -24.79 4.71
N ASN A 24 8.87 -25.15 3.56
CA ASN A 24 9.51 -25.98 2.54
C ASN A 24 10.65 -25.25 1.82
N ILE A 25 10.54 -23.93 1.62
CA ILE A 25 11.64 -23.12 1.06
C ILE A 25 12.79 -23.07 2.06
N ILE A 26 12.49 -22.83 3.34
CA ILE A 26 13.49 -22.77 4.41
C ILE A 26 14.23 -24.11 4.54
N SER A 27 13.52 -25.24 4.47
CA SER A 27 14.13 -26.58 4.59
C SER A 27 15.13 -26.88 3.46
N LYS A 28 15.00 -26.21 2.30
CA LYS A 28 15.91 -26.30 1.16
C LYS A 28 17.14 -25.38 1.27
N THR A 29 17.32 -24.70 2.41
CA THR A 29 18.44 -23.78 2.68
C THR A 29 18.50 -22.63 1.66
N PRO A 30 17.60 -21.65 1.75
CA PRO A 30 17.55 -20.50 0.84
C PRO A 30 18.78 -19.61 0.98
N LYS A 31 18.98 -18.67 0.05
CA LYS A 31 20.18 -17.80 0.02
C LYS A 31 20.42 -17.09 1.36
N ASN A 32 19.35 -16.64 2.01
CA ASN A 32 19.39 -15.87 3.26
C ASN A 32 19.18 -16.73 4.52
N ALA A 33 19.46 -18.05 4.47
CA ALA A 33 19.20 -18.99 5.58
C ALA A 33 19.71 -18.51 6.95
N LYS A 34 20.93 -17.94 7.00
CA LYS A 34 21.52 -17.45 8.26
C LYS A 34 20.73 -16.32 8.92
N GLU A 35 20.11 -15.45 8.14
CA GLU A 35 19.29 -14.35 8.69
C GLU A 35 17.94 -14.87 9.14
N ILE A 36 17.37 -15.81 8.38
CA ILE A 36 16.12 -16.50 8.74
C ILE A 36 16.29 -17.25 10.06
N ASP A 37 17.40 -17.98 10.24
CA ASP A 37 17.69 -18.72 11.47
C ASP A 37 17.81 -17.79 12.69
N LYS A 38 18.37 -16.59 12.53
CA LYS A 38 18.41 -15.58 13.61
C LYS A 38 17.01 -15.13 14.00
N ILE A 39 16.14 -14.89 13.03
CA ILE A 39 14.75 -14.51 13.30
C ILE A 39 14.03 -15.67 14.01
N LEU A 40 14.18 -16.90 13.51
CA LEU A 40 13.54 -18.08 14.07
C LEU A 40 14.09 -18.48 15.44
N SER A 41 15.36 -18.20 15.76
CA SER A 41 15.93 -18.50 17.09
C SER A 41 15.29 -17.71 18.23
N SER A 42 14.59 -16.61 17.92
CA SER A 42 13.80 -15.85 18.88
C SER A 42 12.42 -16.47 19.15
N SER A 43 12.02 -17.51 18.40
CA SER A 43 10.72 -18.17 18.46
C SER A 43 10.87 -19.64 18.87
N ASP A 44 10.39 -19.99 20.07
CA ASP A 44 10.61 -21.32 20.70
C ASP A 44 10.09 -22.54 19.90
N LYS A 45 9.24 -22.37 18.86
CA LYS A 45 8.62 -23.47 18.10
C LYS A 45 8.62 -23.29 16.56
N GLY A 46 9.53 -22.48 16.02
CA GLY A 46 9.68 -22.30 14.56
C GLY A 46 8.63 -21.39 13.90
N LEU A 47 8.50 -21.45 12.56
CA LEU A 47 7.73 -20.47 11.77
C LEU A 47 6.24 -20.41 12.14
N LYS A 48 5.64 -21.54 12.54
CA LYS A 48 4.21 -21.60 12.90
C LYS A 48 3.86 -20.85 14.20
N SER A 49 4.85 -20.61 15.05
CA SER A 49 4.70 -19.85 16.29
C SER A 49 5.26 -18.43 16.21
N ALA A 50 5.89 -18.08 15.08
CA ALA A 50 6.40 -16.73 14.88
C ALA A 50 5.24 -15.73 14.76
N ASP A 51 5.44 -14.51 15.25
CA ASP A 51 4.50 -13.42 15.03
C ASP A 51 4.41 -13.04 13.55
N HIS A 52 3.36 -12.31 13.18
CA HIS A 52 3.05 -11.96 11.80
C HIS A 52 4.08 -11.01 11.16
N GLN A 53 4.73 -10.17 11.98
CA GLN A 53 5.80 -9.29 11.54
C GLN A 53 7.03 -10.10 11.12
N ASN A 54 7.43 -11.07 11.93
CA ASN A 54 8.53 -11.98 11.64
C ASN A 54 8.24 -12.87 10.44
N ILE A 55 7.01 -13.38 10.28
CA ILE A 55 6.60 -14.11 9.08
C ILE A 55 6.75 -13.22 7.83
N SER A 56 6.32 -11.96 7.89
CA SER A 56 6.43 -11.02 6.77
C SER A 56 7.88 -10.71 6.41
N ARG A 57 8.77 -10.57 7.42
CA ARG A 57 10.21 -10.41 7.20
C ARG A 57 10.85 -11.64 6.57
N ILE A 58 10.50 -12.85 7.05
CA ILE A 58 10.99 -14.10 6.47
C ILE A 58 10.54 -14.25 5.02
N PHE A 59 9.30 -13.88 4.69
CA PHE A 59 8.84 -13.86 3.31
C PHE A 59 9.68 -12.91 2.44
N ALA A 60 9.97 -11.71 2.92
CA ALA A 60 10.83 -10.77 2.19
C ALA A 60 12.23 -11.35 1.90
N LEU A 61 12.78 -12.17 2.81
CA LEU A 61 14.07 -12.84 2.65
C LEU A 61 14.04 -14.06 1.71
N THR A 62 12.85 -14.61 1.43
CA THR A 62 12.63 -15.83 0.64
C THR A 62 11.87 -15.57 -0.67
N VAL A 63 11.66 -14.29 -1.01
CA VAL A 63 10.79 -13.88 -2.14
C VAL A 63 11.30 -14.41 -3.48
N ASP A 64 12.61 -14.49 -3.67
CA ASP A 64 13.23 -14.98 -4.91
C ASP A 64 12.95 -16.48 -5.10
N GLU A 65 13.16 -17.28 -4.05
CA GLU A 65 12.88 -18.71 -4.05
C GLU A 65 11.38 -18.99 -4.18
N PHE A 66 10.54 -18.17 -3.53
CA PHE A 66 9.10 -18.24 -3.67
C PHE A 66 8.67 -17.92 -5.10
N GLN A 67 9.25 -16.90 -5.73
CA GLN A 67 9.00 -16.56 -7.12
C GLN A 67 9.36 -17.72 -8.06
N GLU A 68 10.46 -18.42 -7.80
CA GLU A 68 10.84 -19.60 -8.60
C GLU A 68 9.86 -20.76 -8.40
N HIS A 69 9.44 -21.03 -7.15
CA HIS A 69 8.40 -22.02 -6.87
C HIS A 69 7.11 -21.71 -7.66
N VAL A 70 6.67 -20.45 -7.61
CA VAL A 70 5.50 -19.96 -8.35
C VAL A 70 5.71 -20.18 -9.85
N LYS A 71 6.85 -19.76 -10.43
CA LYS A 71 7.18 -19.97 -11.85
C LYS A 71 7.12 -21.44 -12.29
N CYS A 72 7.54 -22.38 -11.46
CA CYS A 72 7.41 -23.81 -11.78
C CYS A 72 5.94 -24.23 -11.94
N GLU A 73 5.04 -23.71 -11.10
CA GLU A 73 3.60 -23.97 -11.22
C GLU A 73 3.00 -23.30 -12.48
N PHE A 74 3.55 -22.17 -12.96
CA PHE A 74 3.12 -21.49 -14.21
C PHE A 74 3.37 -22.28 -15.49
N GLN A 75 4.39 -23.15 -15.46
CA GLN A 75 4.82 -23.86 -16.65
C GLN A 75 3.72 -24.81 -17.13
N GLU A 76 2.84 -25.31 -16.26
CA GLU A 76 1.70 -26.13 -16.67
C GLU A 76 0.66 -25.31 -17.48
N ILE A 77 0.76 -25.32 -18.82
CA ILE A 77 -0.15 -24.55 -19.71
C ILE A 77 -1.63 -24.92 -19.47
N THR A 78 -1.91 -26.13 -18.99
CA THR A 78 -3.27 -26.62 -18.70
C THR A 78 -3.92 -25.95 -17.50
N SER A 79 -3.14 -25.30 -16.63
CA SER A 79 -3.60 -24.75 -15.34
C SER A 79 -4.43 -23.46 -15.47
N GLN A 80 -4.34 -22.76 -16.60
CA GLN A 80 -4.96 -21.44 -16.82
C GLN A 80 -4.61 -20.38 -15.76
N LEU A 81 -3.50 -20.57 -15.03
CA LEU A 81 -3.06 -19.68 -13.95
C LEU A 81 -2.72 -18.27 -14.43
N ASP A 82 -2.29 -18.13 -15.68
CA ASP A 82 -2.00 -16.85 -16.32
C ASP A 82 -3.25 -15.96 -16.44
N ILE A 83 -4.41 -16.52 -16.78
CA ILE A 83 -5.70 -15.80 -16.79
C ILE A 83 -6.03 -15.29 -15.38
N LEU A 84 -5.86 -16.15 -14.37
CA LEU A 84 -6.20 -15.84 -12.99
C LEU A 84 -5.31 -14.75 -12.41
N ILE A 85 -4.01 -14.78 -12.73
CA ILE A 85 -3.07 -13.79 -12.23
C ILE A 85 -3.22 -12.45 -12.91
N ASP A 86 -3.54 -12.42 -14.20
CA ASP A 86 -3.84 -11.16 -14.88
C ASP A 86 -5.05 -10.43 -14.26
N ILE A 87 -5.92 -11.14 -13.54
CA ILE A 87 -6.97 -10.54 -12.71
C ILE A 87 -6.40 -10.06 -11.37
N ILE A 88 -5.69 -10.93 -10.66
CA ILE A 88 -5.16 -10.68 -9.30
C ILE A 88 -4.20 -9.48 -9.25
N ILE A 89 -3.42 -9.27 -10.30
CA ILE A 89 -2.38 -8.22 -10.32
C ILE A 89 -2.88 -6.82 -10.64
N ARG A 90 -4.18 -6.66 -10.93
CA ARG A 90 -4.79 -5.34 -11.17
C ARG A 90 -4.94 -4.58 -9.87
N ASP A 91 -4.81 -3.26 -9.94
CA ASP A 91 -4.64 -2.38 -8.76
C ASP A 91 -5.75 -2.53 -7.70
N GLY A 92 -7.00 -2.82 -8.08
CA GLY A 92 -8.12 -2.96 -7.13
C GLY A 92 -8.55 -4.40 -6.80
N ASN A 93 -7.78 -5.41 -7.23
CA ASN A 93 -8.16 -6.83 -7.09
C ASN A 93 -7.42 -7.55 -5.96
N CYS A 94 -6.70 -6.83 -5.10
CA CYS A 94 -6.01 -7.47 -3.97
C CYS A 94 -6.97 -7.90 -2.84
N ILE A 95 -8.22 -7.40 -2.81
CA ILE A 95 -9.27 -7.82 -1.88
C ILE A 95 -10.55 -8.02 -2.67
N MET A 96 -11.05 -9.25 -2.77
CA MET A 96 -12.20 -9.58 -3.62
C MET A 96 -13.16 -10.52 -2.93
N LYS A 97 -14.46 -10.29 -3.04
CA LYS A 97 -15.45 -11.32 -2.71
C LYS A 97 -15.37 -12.44 -3.73
N GLN A 98 -15.70 -13.66 -3.29
CA GLN A 98 -15.70 -14.83 -4.15
C GLN A 98 -16.58 -14.65 -5.41
N ASP A 99 -17.77 -14.05 -5.26
CA ASP A 99 -18.67 -13.81 -6.37
C ASP A 99 -18.13 -12.75 -7.34
N TRP A 100 -17.48 -11.71 -6.82
CA TRP A 100 -16.80 -10.71 -7.63
C TRP A 100 -15.67 -11.32 -8.45
N PHE A 101 -14.83 -12.14 -7.83
CA PHE A 101 -13.75 -12.84 -8.53
C PHE A 101 -14.29 -13.80 -9.60
N SER A 102 -15.41 -14.48 -9.35
CA SER A 102 -16.09 -15.30 -10.36
C SER A 102 -16.53 -14.48 -11.58
N ARG A 103 -17.07 -13.27 -11.37
CA ARG A 103 -17.50 -12.38 -12.48
C ARG A 103 -16.31 -11.87 -13.28
N LEU A 104 -15.23 -11.47 -12.60
CA LEU A 104 -13.99 -11.04 -13.25
C LEU A 104 -13.39 -12.18 -14.09
N TYR A 105 -13.39 -13.40 -13.56
CA TYR A 105 -12.91 -14.58 -14.28
C TYR A 105 -13.74 -14.88 -15.53
N GLU A 106 -15.07 -14.81 -15.44
CA GLU A 106 -15.96 -14.95 -16.60
C GLU A 106 -15.76 -13.86 -17.64
N ALA A 107 -15.61 -12.62 -17.20
CA ALA A 107 -15.36 -11.48 -18.09
C ALA A 107 -14.02 -11.63 -18.82
N GLU A 108 -12.97 -12.07 -18.12
CA GLU A 108 -11.65 -12.27 -18.71
C GLU A 108 -11.64 -13.42 -19.72
N ILE A 109 -12.30 -14.54 -19.41
CA ILE A 109 -12.48 -15.64 -20.37
C ILE A 109 -13.19 -15.15 -21.63
N LYS A 110 -14.28 -14.38 -21.48
CA LYS A 110 -15.04 -13.85 -22.61
C LYS A 110 -14.17 -12.89 -23.45
N HIS A 111 -13.41 -12.04 -22.79
CA HIS A 111 -12.49 -11.11 -23.43
C HIS A 111 -11.41 -11.84 -24.23
N LEU A 112 -10.76 -12.84 -23.62
CA LEU A 112 -9.74 -13.66 -24.25
C LEU A 112 -10.28 -14.41 -25.48
N LYS A 113 -11.48 -15.00 -25.39
CA LYS A 113 -12.14 -15.66 -26.54
C LYS A 113 -12.38 -14.70 -27.70
N ASN A 114 -12.78 -13.46 -27.42
CA ASN A 114 -12.94 -12.44 -28.45
C ASN A 114 -11.60 -12.04 -29.08
N ARG A 115 -10.52 -11.91 -28.28
CA ARG A 115 -9.17 -11.61 -28.79
C ARG A 115 -8.64 -12.72 -29.69
N ILE A 116 -8.80 -13.98 -29.28
CA ILE A 116 -8.42 -15.14 -30.11
C ILE A 116 -9.13 -15.10 -31.46
N LYS A 117 -10.45 -14.84 -31.45
CA LYS A 117 -11.23 -14.72 -32.69
C LYS A 117 -10.73 -13.60 -33.60
N ASN A 118 -10.35 -12.45 -33.04
CA ASN A 118 -9.80 -11.33 -33.81
C ASN A 118 -8.41 -11.67 -34.37
N LEU A 119 -7.55 -12.29 -33.57
CA LEU A 119 -6.22 -12.74 -34.00
C LEU A 119 -6.32 -13.77 -35.13
N ASP A 120 -7.26 -14.72 -35.03
CA ASP A 120 -7.51 -15.70 -36.08
C ASP A 120 -8.00 -15.03 -37.38
N ALA A 121 -8.87 -14.02 -37.29
CA ALA A 121 -9.28 -13.25 -38.46
C ALA A 121 -8.12 -12.46 -39.11
N ASP A 122 -7.16 -11.97 -38.30
CA ASP A 122 -5.98 -11.26 -38.79
C ASP A 122 -4.98 -12.19 -39.50
N PHE A 123 -4.97 -13.50 -39.19
CA PHE A 123 -4.16 -14.48 -39.93
C PHE A 123 -4.60 -14.64 -41.38
N ASP A 124 -5.91 -14.64 -41.62
CA ASP A 124 -6.52 -14.92 -42.92
C ASP A 124 -6.70 -13.66 -43.79
N ASN A 125 -6.58 -12.48 -43.19
CA ASN A 125 -6.76 -11.21 -43.89
C ASN A 125 -5.44 -10.63 -44.42
N ASP A 126 -5.28 -10.62 -45.75
CA ASP A 126 -4.13 -10.00 -46.43
C ASP A 126 -4.02 -8.48 -46.21
N LYS A 127 -5.09 -7.82 -45.73
CA LYS A 127 -5.11 -6.38 -45.38
C LYS A 127 -4.90 -6.10 -43.89
N SER A 128 -4.52 -7.08 -43.08
CA SER A 128 -4.26 -6.84 -41.65
C SER A 128 -3.07 -5.88 -41.47
N GLU A 129 -3.05 -5.14 -40.36
CA GLU A 129 -1.91 -4.27 -40.01
C GLU A 129 -0.67 -5.06 -39.55
N LEU A 130 -0.78 -6.37 -39.28
CA LEU A 130 0.34 -7.24 -38.91
C LEU A 130 1.35 -7.42 -40.05
N SER A 131 2.65 -7.29 -39.72
CA SER A 131 3.74 -7.52 -40.67
C SER A 131 3.82 -8.98 -41.13
N ALA A 132 4.28 -9.19 -42.37
CA ALA A 132 4.43 -10.54 -42.92
C ALA A 132 5.40 -11.41 -42.11
N SER A 133 6.46 -10.82 -41.53
CA SER A 133 7.39 -11.52 -40.64
C SER A 133 6.70 -11.96 -39.35
N ARG A 134 5.90 -11.08 -38.72
CA ARG A 134 5.21 -11.44 -37.47
C ARG A 134 4.16 -12.52 -37.67
N LYS A 135 3.41 -12.45 -38.78
CA LYS A 135 2.48 -13.51 -39.19
C LYS A 135 3.19 -14.86 -39.36
N ARG A 136 4.38 -14.88 -39.96
CA ARG A 136 5.18 -16.09 -40.11
C ARG A 136 5.57 -16.65 -38.74
N ASP A 137 6.09 -15.81 -37.86
CA ASP A 137 6.58 -16.24 -36.54
C ASP A 137 5.44 -16.82 -35.69
N TYR A 138 4.28 -16.16 -35.69
CA TYR A 138 3.07 -16.72 -35.06
C TYR A 138 2.64 -18.06 -35.66
N LYS A 139 2.66 -18.20 -37.00
CA LYS A 139 2.29 -19.46 -37.68
C LYS A 139 3.24 -20.60 -37.28
N ILE A 140 4.54 -20.33 -37.19
CA ILE A 140 5.54 -21.30 -36.72
C ILE A 140 5.20 -21.75 -35.31
N TYR A 141 5.02 -20.79 -34.38
CA TYR A 141 4.71 -21.10 -33.00
C TYR A 141 3.40 -21.88 -32.84
N LYS A 142 2.33 -21.42 -33.52
CA LYS A 142 1.02 -22.08 -33.54
C LYS A 142 1.12 -23.51 -34.06
N ALA A 143 1.84 -23.74 -35.16
CA ALA A 143 2.02 -25.08 -35.73
C ALA A 143 2.75 -26.02 -34.75
N CYS A 144 3.85 -25.57 -34.15
CA CYS A 144 4.60 -26.36 -33.18
C CYS A 144 3.75 -26.72 -31.95
N LEU A 145 3.01 -25.77 -31.40
CA LEU A 145 2.13 -26.03 -30.27
C LEU A 145 0.97 -26.98 -30.64
N HIS A 146 0.40 -26.81 -31.83
CA HIS A 146 -0.67 -27.68 -32.31
C HIS A 146 -0.19 -29.12 -32.40
N THR A 147 0.98 -29.35 -32.99
CA THR A 147 1.61 -30.67 -33.05
C THR A 147 1.85 -31.24 -31.65
N ALA A 148 2.48 -30.47 -30.74
CA ALA A 148 2.73 -30.93 -29.38
C ALA A 148 1.45 -31.37 -28.66
N TYR A 149 0.37 -30.60 -28.77
CA TYR A 149 -0.89 -30.92 -28.10
C TYR A 149 -1.63 -32.12 -28.70
N HIS A 150 -1.61 -32.27 -30.03
CA HIS A 150 -2.37 -33.32 -30.73
C HIS A 150 -1.59 -34.62 -30.95
N ASN A 151 -0.27 -34.63 -30.77
CA ASN A 151 0.56 -35.84 -30.85
C ASN A 151 0.02 -36.96 -29.96
N ASP A 152 -0.47 -36.64 -28.76
CA ASP A 152 -1.05 -37.64 -27.85
C ASP A 152 -2.37 -38.21 -28.41
N VAL A 153 -3.17 -37.41 -29.11
CA VAL A 153 -4.42 -37.86 -29.76
C VAL A 153 -4.13 -38.88 -30.85
N GLU A 154 -3.10 -38.64 -31.66
CA GLU A 154 -2.65 -39.59 -32.70
C GLU A 154 -2.18 -40.93 -32.09
N ASN A 155 -1.76 -40.91 -30.82
CA ASN A 155 -1.35 -42.08 -30.04
C ASN A 155 -2.47 -42.66 -29.15
N ASN A 156 -3.74 -42.28 -29.36
CA ASN A 156 -4.90 -42.68 -28.55
C ASN A 156 -4.76 -42.34 -27.05
N ARG A 157 -4.21 -41.17 -26.72
CA ARG A 157 -4.09 -40.63 -25.38
C ARG A 157 -4.81 -39.29 -25.27
N ASP A 158 -5.09 -38.86 -24.05
CA ASP A 158 -5.64 -37.52 -23.80
C ASP A 158 -4.64 -36.45 -24.22
N ALA A 159 -5.12 -35.48 -25.01
CA ALA A 159 -4.33 -34.36 -25.50
C ALA A 159 -3.76 -33.53 -24.35
N LYS A 160 -2.42 -33.44 -24.28
CA LYS A 160 -1.69 -32.60 -23.34
C LYS A 160 -0.35 -32.20 -23.94
N VAL A 161 0.26 -31.16 -23.37
CA VAL A 161 1.65 -30.80 -23.66
C VAL A 161 2.49 -31.32 -22.49
N THR A 162 3.47 -32.16 -22.76
CA THR A 162 4.38 -32.68 -21.74
C THR A 162 5.38 -31.61 -21.28
N SER A 163 6.06 -31.82 -20.15
CA SER A 163 7.09 -30.89 -19.64
C SER A 163 8.22 -30.66 -20.64
N ASP A 164 8.61 -31.71 -21.37
CA ASP A 164 9.70 -31.65 -22.35
C ASP A 164 9.25 -30.85 -23.58
N GLU A 165 8.07 -31.13 -24.12
CA GLU A 165 7.49 -30.38 -25.25
C GLU A 165 7.28 -28.91 -24.88
N LEU A 166 6.77 -28.65 -23.68
CA LEU A 166 6.64 -27.32 -23.13
C LEU A 166 7.97 -26.58 -23.10
N SER A 167 9.03 -27.21 -22.62
CA SER A 167 10.36 -26.57 -22.54
C SER A 167 10.88 -26.15 -23.93
N ILE A 168 10.58 -26.94 -24.96
CA ILE A 168 10.91 -26.65 -26.35
C ILE A 168 10.05 -25.48 -26.86
N ILE A 169 8.74 -25.49 -26.60
CA ILE A 169 7.81 -24.43 -26.98
C ILE A 169 8.19 -23.09 -26.32
N LEU A 170 8.58 -23.10 -25.04
CA LEU A 170 9.08 -21.92 -24.33
C LEU A 170 10.41 -21.41 -24.89
N THR A 171 11.26 -22.32 -25.37
CA THR A 171 12.50 -21.92 -26.04
C THR A 171 12.20 -21.28 -27.40
N LEU A 172 11.25 -21.85 -28.14
CA LEU A 172 10.80 -21.34 -29.44
C LEU A 172 10.19 -19.94 -29.33
N SER A 173 9.32 -19.69 -28.35
CA SER A 173 8.73 -18.35 -28.17
C SER A 173 9.79 -17.27 -27.96
N LYS A 174 10.83 -17.58 -27.16
CA LYS A 174 11.97 -16.69 -26.93
C LYS A 174 12.75 -16.40 -28.21
N GLN A 175 13.05 -17.42 -29.01
CA GLN A 175 13.79 -17.24 -30.27
C GLN A 175 12.99 -16.47 -31.33
N LEU A 176 11.65 -16.61 -31.32
CA LEU A 176 10.74 -15.85 -32.18
C LEU A 176 10.43 -14.45 -31.63
N GLY A 177 10.95 -14.10 -30.45
CA GLY A 177 10.68 -12.82 -29.80
C GLY A 177 9.19 -12.58 -29.56
N LEU A 178 8.43 -13.62 -29.19
CA LEU A 178 7.02 -13.48 -28.82
C LEU A 178 6.90 -12.95 -27.40
N SER A 179 6.07 -11.92 -27.20
CA SER A 179 5.69 -11.45 -25.87
C SER A 179 4.81 -12.48 -25.16
N GLN A 180 4.73 -12.37 -23.83
CA GLN A 180 3.87 -13.22 -23.00
C GLN A 180 2.40 -13.17 -23.42
N GLU A 181 1.90 -12.01 -23.85
CA GLU A 181 0.51 -11.85 -24.30
C GLU A 181 0.27 -12.52 -25.66
N GLU A 182 1.22 -12.42 -26.60
CA GLU A 182 1.11 -13.11 -27.89
C GLU A 182 1.17 -14.63 -27.70
N VAL A 183 2.09 -15.11 -26.86
CA VAL A 183 2.19 -16.53 -26.46
C VAL A 183 0.87 -17.00 -25.86
N LYS A 184 0.33 -16.26 -24.90
CA LYS A 184 -0.96 -16.56 -24.25
C LYS A 184 -2.10 -16.66 -25.27
N LEU A 185 -2.24 -15.69 -26.16
CA LEU A 185 -3.27 -15.69 -27.19
C LEU A 185 -3.16 -16.90 -28.13
N ILE A 186 -1.96 -17.21 -28.60
CA ILE A 186 -1.74 -18.36 -29.49
C ILE A 186 -1.97 -19.67 -28.73
N ASN A 187 -1.54 -19.76 -27.47
CA ASN A 187 -1.76 -20.94 -26.63
C ASN A 187 -3.24 -21.30 -26.55
N TYR A 188 -4.08 -20.31 -26.23
CA TYR A 188 -5.52 -20.52 -26.11
C TYR A 188 -6.27 -20.59 -27.43
N SER A 189 -5.62 -20.29 -28.57
CA SER A 189 -6.16 -20.60 -29.90
C SER A 189 -6.17 -22.10 -30.20
N ILE A 190 -5.34 -22.88 -29.50
CA ILE A 190 -5.20 -24.33 -29.67
C ILE A 190 -5.78 -25.06 -28.45
N LEU A 191 -5.44 -24.58 -27.25
CA LEU A 191 -5.86 -25.19 -26.00
C LEU A 191 -7.24 -24.66 -25.59
N PRO A 192 -8.24 -25.52 -25.40
CA PRO A 192 -9.59 -25.08 -25.08
C PRO A 192 -9.64 -24.42 -23.69
N ILE A 193 -10.15 -23.18 -23.64
CA ILE A 193 -10.42 -22.48 -22.37
C ILE A 193 -11.59 -23.17 -21.67
N LYS A 194 -11.28 -23.94 -20.62
CA LYS A 194 -12.26 -24.61 -19.76
C LYS A 194 -12.52 -23.74 -18.53
N LYS A 195 -13.77 -23.33 -18.32
CA LYS A 195 -14.16 -22.63 -17.09
C LYS A 195 -14.11 -23.63 -15.92
N ILE A 196 -13.18 -23.42 -15.01
CA ILE A 196 -13.05 -24.20 -13.77
C ILE A 196 -14.02 -23.64 -12.73
N ASP A 197 -14.50 -24.49 -11.81
CA ASP A 197 -15.32 -24.02 -10.70
C ASP A 197 -14.52 -23.04 -9.82
N ILE A 198 -15.17 -21.97 -9.34
CA ILE A 198 -14.48 -20.91 -8.62
C ILE A 198 -13.89 -21.40 -7.29
N GLN A 199 -14.49 -22.40 -6.63
CA GLN A 199 -13.94 -22.98 -5.40
C GLN A 199 -12.67 -23.77 -5.68
N GLU A 200 -12.64 -24.50 -6.79
CA GLU A 200 -11.46 -25.24 -7.22
C GLU A 200 -10.32 -24.28 -7.58
N VAL A 201 -10.63 -23.20 -8.28
CA VAL A 201 -9.69 -22.11 -8.58
C VAL A 201 -9.10 -21.52 -7.29
N ILE A 202 -9.94 -21.14 -6.34
CA ILE A 202 -9.50 -20.56 -5.06
C ILE A 202 -8.65 -21.56 -4.28
N LYS A 203 -9.04 -22.84 -4.25
CA LYS A 203 -8.26 -23.89 -3.59
C LYS A 203 -6.89 -24.08 -4.25
N GLY A 204 -6.83 -24.07 -5.58
CA GLY A 204 -5.58 -24.14 -6.34
C GLY A 204 -4.65 -22.98 -6.02
N LEU A 205 -5.13 -21.74 -6.15
CA LEU A 205 -4.36 -20.53 -5.85
C LEU A 205 -3.90 -20.49 -4.38
N LYS A 206 -4.75 -20.92 -3.43
CA LYS A 206 -4.38 -21.03 -2.02
C LYS A 206 -3.28 -22.07 -1.80
N ASN A 207 -3.31 -23.19 -2.53
CA ASN A 207 -2.31 -24.24 -2.42
C ASN A 207 -0.94 -23.83 -2.99
N ILE A 208 -0.93 -22.98 -4.02
CA ILE A 208 0.29 -22.33 -4.54
C ILE A 208 0.77 -21.23 -3.57
N GLY A 209 -0.08 -20.78 -2.64
CA GLY A 209 0.25 -19.79 -1.62
C GLY A 209 0.19 -18.34 -2.12
N VAL A 210 -0.36 -18.10 -3.30
CA VAL A 210 -0.46 -16.75 -3.91
C VAL A 210 -1.68 -15.97 -3.42
N ILE A 211 -2.65 -16.63 -2.77
CA ILE A 211 -3.80 -15.96 -2.15
C ILE A 211 -4.06 -16.52 -0.75
N PHE A 212 -4.75 -15.72 0.04
CA PHE A 212 -5.42 -16.15 1.26
C PHE A 212 -6.94 -16.08 1.04
N PHE A 213 -7.68 -16.99 1.64
CA PHE A 213 -9.14 -17.01 1.52
C PHE A 213 -9.78 -17.12 2.89
N SER A 214 -10.65 -16.17 3.22
CA SER A 214 -11.47 -16.21 4.42
C SER A 214 -12.82 -16.81 4.14
N ASN A 215 -13.08 -17.99 4.69
CA ASN A 215 -14.37 -18.66 4.58
C ASN A 215 -15.47 -17.90 5.35
N LYS A 216 -15.11 -17.20 6.42
CA LYS A 216 -16.06 -16.43 7.24
C LYS A 216 -16.63 -15.25 6.46
N GLU A 217 -15.78 -14.58 5.69
CA GLU A 217 -16.16 -13.37 4.96
C GLU A 217 -16.43 -13.62 3.46
N ASN A 218 -16.16 -14.84 2.97
CA ASN A 218 -16.09 -15.18 1.55
C ASN A 218 -15.23 -14.21 0.75
N THR A 219 -14.08 -13.82 1.34
CA THR A 219 -13.17 -12.82 0.79
C THR A 219 -11.82 -13.45 0.49
N ILE A 220 -11.31 -13.19 -0.71
CA ILE A 220 -9.95 -13.47 -1.16
C ILE A 220 -9.09 -12.25 -0.83
N TYR A 221 -7.92 -12.51 -0.23
CA TYR A 221 -6.91 -11.53 0.09
C TYR A 221 -5.61 -11.87 -0.63
N VAL A 222 -5.03 -10.88 -1.29
CA VAL A 222 -3.73 -10.98 -1.96
C VAL A 222 -2.84 -9.88 -1.39
N ALA A 223 -1.70 -10.27 -0.84
CA ALA A 223 -0.77 -9.31 -0.27
C ALA A 223 -0.14 -8.44 -1.37
N ASP A 224 0.14 -7.17 -1.06
CA ASP A 224 0.80 -6.26 -2.01
C ASP A 224 2.17 -6.81 -2.45
N GLU A 225 2.88 -7.45 -1.51
CA GLU A 225 4.13 -8.16 -1.80
C GLU A 225 3.93 -9.26 -2.85
N MET A 226 2.83 -9.99 -2.77
CA MET A 226 2.48 -11.06 -3.71
C MET A 226 2.09 -10.49 -5.06
N VAL A 227 1.28 -9.42 -5.10
CA VAL A 227 0.91 -8.72 -6.34
C VAL A 227 2.15 -8.22 -7.09
N ARG A 228 3.13 -7.64 -6.38
CA ARG A 228 4.41 -7.22 -6.98
C ARG A 228 5.19 -8.40 -7.54
N MET A 229 5.31 -9.49 -6.78
CA MET A 229 6.03 -10.69 -7.22
C MET A 229 5.36 -11.31 -8.46
N LEU A 230 4.03 -11.45 -8.45
CA LEU A 230 3.26 -12.00 -9.57
C LEU A 230 3.36 -11.13 -10.84
N ARG A 231 3.42 -9.80 -10.70
CA ARG A 231 3.71 -8.90 -11.83
C ARG A 231 5.07 -9.18 -12.46
N LYS A 232 6.11 -9.40 -11.65
CA LYS A 232 7.43 -9.80 -12.15
C LYS A 232 7.41 -11.16 -12.86
N VAL A 233 6.59 -12.11 -12.38
CA VAL A 233 6.39 -13.40 -13.06
C VAL A 233 5.70 -13.23 -14.41
N ARG A 234 4.74 -12.29 -14.52
CA ARG A 234 4.05 -11.95 -15.78
C ARG A 234 4.79 -10.94 -16.66
N GLU A 235 6.04 -10.58 -16.32
CA GLU A 235 6.83 -9.57 -17.04
C GLU A 235 6.14 -8.19 -17.15
N LYS A 236 5.23 -7.88 -16.21
CA LYS A 236 4.63 -6.55 -16.08
C LYS A 236 5.47 -5.72 -15.12
N GLU A 237 6.14 -4.71 -15.68
CA GLU A 237 7.24 -4.01 -14.99
C GLU A 237 6.74 -3.01 -13.93
N VAL A 238 5.56 -2.44 -14.13
CA VAL A 238 4.97 -1.41 -13.24
C VAL A 238 3.48 -1.66 -13.01
N ALA A 239 2.93 -1.09 -11.94
CA ALA A 239 1.48 -1.11 -11.68
C ALA A 239 0.71 -0.33 -12.75
N GLU A 240 -0.55 -0.72 -13.01
CA GLU A 240 -1.36 -0.12 -14.06
C GLU A 240 -1.56 1.39 -13.83
N LYS A 241 -1.75 1.84 -12.60
CA LYS A 241 -1.80 3.26 -12.21
C LYS A 241 -0.57 4.07 -12.61
N PHE A 242 0.64 3.52 -12.47
CA PHE A 242 1.87 4.21 -12.85
C PHE A 242 2.06 4.23 -14.37
N TYR A 243 1.67 3.13 -15.03
CA TYR A 243 1.65 3.06 -16.48
C TYR A 243 0.67 4.10 -17.06
N ARG A 244 -0.57 4.10 -16.57
CA ARG A 244 -1.62 5.05 -16.93
C ARG A 244 -1.17 6.50 -16.73
N ARG A 245 -0.57 6.81 -15.58
CA ARG A 245 0.03 8.13 -15.30
C ARG A 245 1.04 8.53 -16.37
N THR A 246 1.92 7.60 -16.76
CA THR A 246 2.93 7.86 -17.80
C THR A 246 2.29 8.08 -19.16
N LEU A 247 1.34 7.24 -19.56
CA LEU A 247 0.62 7.35 -20.84
C LEU A 247 -0.18 8.65 -20.97
N LYS A 248 -0.83 9.10 -19.89
CA LYS A 248 -1.60 10.36 -19.86
C LYS A 248 -0.75 11.62 -20.11
N LEU A 249 0.56 11.53 -19.90
CA LEU A 249 1.49 12.63 -20.20
C LEU A 249 1.87 12.68 -21.69
N LEU A 250 1.61 11.60 -22.43
CA LEU A 250 1.92 11.54 -23.86
C LEU A 250 0.81 12.18 -24.69
N LYS A 251 1.22 12.91 -25.73
CA LYS A 251 0.28 13.54 -26.66
C LYS A 251 -0.45 12.47 -27.47
N GLU A 252 -1.69 12.74 -27.85
CA GLU A 252 -2.53 11.81 -28.63
C GLU A 252 -1.86 11.22 -29.89
N PRO A 253 -1.05 11.96 -30.68
CA PRO A 253 -0.34 11.37 -31.81
C PRO A 253 0.61 10.22 -31.43
N ILE A 254 1.23 10.28 -30.25
CA ILE A 254 2.13 9.23 -29.74
C ILE A 254 1.29 8.02 -29.31
N ILE A 255 0.18 8.25 -28.60
CA ILE A 255 -0.76 7.16 -28.23
C ILE A 255 -1.30 6.46 -29.47
N ASN A 256 -1.59 7.20 -30.55
CA ASN A 256 -2.00 6.62 -31.83
C ASN A 256 -0.89 5.81 -32.52
N GLN A 257 0.37 6.20 -32.34
CA GLN A 257 1.52 5.46 -32.86
C GLN A 257 1.67 4.13 -32.12
N ILE A 258 1.68 4.15 -30.78
CA ILE A 258 1.70 2.94 -29.94
C ILE A 258 0.53 2.03 -30.34
N GLY A 259 -0.67 2.59 -30.48
CA GLY A 259 -1.83 1.82 -30.90
C GLY A 259 -1.70 1.19 -32.29
N ARG A 260 -0.98 1.83 -33.22
CA ARG A 260 -0.69 1.23 -34.54
C ARG A 260 0.32 0.10 -34.44
N GLU A 261 1.37 0.28 -33.65
CA GLU A 261 2.46 -0.71 -33.49
C GLU A 261 1.96 -1.99 -32.80
N HIS A 262 1.01 -1.85 -31.86
CA HIS A 262 0.47 -2.95 -31.06
C HIS A 262 -0.95 -3.40 -31.47
N ASN A 263 -1.41 -3.06 -32.68
CA ASN A 263 -2.71 -3.47 -33.24
C ASN A 263 -3.95 -3.09 -32.39
N ILE A 264 -3.91 -1.92 -31.76
CA ILE A 264 -5.00 -1.38 -30.92
C ILE A 264 -5.90 -0.48 -31.78
N ASN A 265 -7.21 -0.56 -31.55
CA ASN A 265 -8.19 0.19 -32.32
C ASN A 265 -8.04 1.72 -32.12
N ARG A 266 -7.52 2.39 -33.15
CA ARG A 266 -7.28 3.84 -33.16
C ARG A 266 -8.55 4.71 -33.18
N LYS A 267 -9.72 4.13 -33.45
CA LYS A 267 -11.03 4.84 -33.43
C LYS A 267 -11.56 5.08 -32.02
N LEU A 268 -10.97 4.45 -31.01
CA LEU A 268 -11.33 4.66 -29.62
C LEU A 268 -11.04 6.11 -29.18
N SER A 269 -11.63 6.54 -28.07
CA SER A 269 -11.24 7.83 -27.46
C SER A 269 -9.83 7.75 -26.86
N TYR A 270 -9.18 8.90 -26.62
CA TYR A 270 -7.85 8.96 -26.02
C TYR A 270 -7.75 8.14 -24.72
N SER A 271 -8.72 8.28 -23.82
CA SER A 271 -8.74 7.52 -22.56
C SER A 271 -8.91 6.03 -22.77
N GLN A 272 -9.77 5.62 -23.71
CA GLN A 272 -9.97 4.21 -24.03
C GLN A 272 -8.72 3.59 -24.66
N LYS A 273 -7.98 4.31 -25.51
CA LYS A 273 -6.71 3.83 -26.07
C LYS A 273 -5.69 3.54 -24.97
N ILE A 274 -5.59 4.40 -23.96
CA ILE A 274 -4.67 4.21 -22.83
C ILE A 274 -5.02 2.92 -22.08
N GLU A 275 -6.29 2.71 -21.75
CA GLU A 275 -6.70 1.49 -21.04
C GLU A 275 -6.48 0.24 -21.89
N GLU A 276 -6.74 0.29 -23.20
CA GLU A 276 -6.43 -0.83 -24.11
C GLU A 276 -4.92 -1.09 -24.20
N ILE A 277 -4.05 -0.07 -24.24
CA ILE A 277 -2.58 -0.26 -24.23
C ILE A 277 -2.13 -1.03 -22.98
N ILE A 278 -2.66 -0.66 -21.82
CA ILE A 278 -2.32 -1.32 -20.55
C ILE A 278 -2.86 -2.76 -20.55
N LYS A 279 -4.11 -2.94 -20.99
CA LYS A 279 -4.80 -4.23 -21.00
C LYS A 279 -4.19 -5.22 -21.99
N GLU A 280 -3.72 -4.74 -23.14
CA GLU A 280 -3.00 -5.54 -24.14
C GLU A 280 -1.58 -5.91 -23.68
N GLY A 281 -1.12 -5.40 -22.53
CA GLY A 281 0.14 -5.80 -21.91
C GLY A 281 1.37 -5.30 -22.66
N VAL A 282 1.26 -4.14 -23.34
CA VAL A 282 2.41 -3.51 -24.02
C VAL A 282 3.52 -3.24 -23.01
N SER A 283 4.75 -3.73 -23.26
CA SER A 283 5.88 -3.57 -22.33
C SER A 283 6.17 -2.09 -22.07
N PHE A 284 6.30 -1.74 -20.79
CA PHE A 284 6.58 -0.38 -20.35
C PHE A 284 7.97 0.07 -20.80
N THR A 285 8.96 -0.81 -20.68
CA THR A 285 10.34 -0.57 -21.14
C THR A 285 10.39 -0.41 -22.66
N ASN A 286 9.80 -1.34 -23.42
CA ASN A 286 9.82 -1.23 -24.89
C ASN A 286 9.13 0.05 -25.37
N MET A 287 8.00 0.41 -24.75
CA MET A 287 7.31 1.65 -25.05
C MET A 287 8.22 2.87 -24.84
N LEU A 288 8.96 2.93 -23.73
CA LEU A 288 9.87 4.04 -23.41
C LEU A 288 11.20 4.00 -24.19
N LEU A 289 11.59 2.86 -24.75
CA LEU A 289 12.80 2.68 -25.57
C LEU A 289 12.55 3.02 -27.04
N GLU A 290 11.38 2.67 -27.57
CA GLU A 290 11.11 2.69 -29.01
C GLU A 290 9.81 3.45 -29.36
N ASP A 291 8.67 3.04 -28.81
CA ASP A 291 7.34 3.40 -29.32
C ASP A 291 6.98 4.88 -29.15
N ILE A 292 7.50 5.55 -28.11
CA ILE A 292 7.23 6.98 -27.89
C ILE A 292 7.99 7.91 -28.84
N TYR A 293 8.90 7.37 -29.66
CA TYR A 293 9.78 8.15 -30.52
C TYR A 293 9.42 8.02 -32.00
N LYS A 294 9.79 9.05 -32.77
CA LYS A 294 9.72 8.99 -34.23
C LYS A 294 10.90 8.19 -34.78
N GLN A 295 10.69 7.56 -35.94
CA GLN A 295 11.75 6.87 -36.68
C GLN A 295 12.92 7.83 -37.01
N GLY A 296 14.16 7.32 -36.87
CA GLY A 296 15.38 8.07 -37.18
C GLY A 296 15.85 9.05 -36.10
N ILE A 297 15.22 9.09 -34.92
CA ILE A 297 15.66 9.93 -33.80
C ILE A 297 17.01 9.47 -33.24
N THR A 298 17.83 10.41 -32.77
CA THR A 298 19.13 10.07 -32.16
C THR A 298 18.98 9.61 -30.70
N LEU A 299 19.92 8.79 -30.20
CA LEU A 299 19.94 8.36 -28.80
C LEU A 299 19.98 9.53 -27.80
N THR A 300 20.66 10.62 -28.15
CA THR A 300 20.74 11.83 -27.33
C THR A 300 19.38 12.51 -27.17
N GLU A 301 18.61 12.59 -28.26
CA GLU A 301 17.26 13.16 -28.25
C GLU A 301 16.26 12.25 -27.52
N LYS A 302 16.40 10.92 -27.63
CA LYS A 302 15.62 9.97 -26.83
C LYS A 302 15.81 10.22 -25.34
N LYS A 303 17.07 10.29 -24.88
CA LYS A 303 17.41 10.59 -23.47
C LYS A 303 16.86 11.92 -22.99
N LYS A 304 16.92 12.96 -23.84
CA LYS A 304 16.35 14.27 -23.52
C LYS A 304 14.84 14.21 -23.35
N THR A 305 14.15 13.54 -24.26
CA THR A 305 12.69 13.36 -24.23
C THR A 305 12.25 12.60 -22.97
N LEU A 306 12.94 11.50 -22.64
CA LEU A 306 12.67 10.73 -21.41
C LEU A 306 12.91 11.56 -20.14
N ASN A 307 14.02 12.30 -20.07
CA ASN A 307 14.29 13.20 -18.94
C ASN A 307 13.19 14.27 -18.80
N GLU A 308 12.76 14.89 -19.91
CA GLU A 308 11.68 15.88 -19.87
C GLU A 308 10.35 15.27 -19.42
N LEU A 309 10.00 14.08 -19.89
CA LEU A 309 8.83 13.33 -19.43
C LEU A 309 8.87 13.09 -17.92
N CYS A 310 10.03 12.69 -17.40
CA CYS A 310 10.19 12.38 -15.98
C CYS A 310 10.23 13.63 -15.09
N GLU A 311 11.04 14.62 -15.42
CA GLU A 311 11.22 15.83 -14.59
C GLU A 311 10.03 16.78 -14.68
N LYS A 312 9.47 17.00 -15.87
CA LYS A 312 8.37 17.95 -16.07
C LYS A 312 7.01 17.29 -15.93
N GLY A 313 6.85 16.07 -16.42
CA GLY A 313 5.59 15.33 -16.38
C GLY A 313 5.41 14.58 -15.06
N LEU A 314 6.24 13.57 -14.81
CA LEU A 314 6.10 12.72 -13.62
C LEU A 314 6.56 13.40 -12.32
N ARG A 315 7.35 14.50 -12.44
CA ARG A 315 8.02 15.22 -11.34
C ARG A 315 9.03 14.38 -10.57
N ILE A 316 9.71 13.49 -11.30
CA ILE A 316 10.77 12.64 -10.75
C ILE A 316 12.10 13.28 -11.15
N SER A 317 12.78 13.87 -10.17
CA SER A 317 14.09 14.48 -10.37
C SER A 317 15.19 13.42 -10.39
N ASN A 318 16.18 13.61 -11.27
CA ASN A 318 17.46 12.89 -11.24
C ASN A 318 17.33 11.35 -11.37
N LEU A 319 16.80 10.87 -12.50
CA LEU A 319 16.94 9.46 -12.86
C LEU A 319 18.42 9.07 -12.87
N LYS A 320 18.74 7.94 -12.22
CA LYS A 320 20.10 7.40 -12.18
C LYS A 320 20.44 6.74 -13.51
N GLY A 321 21.73 6.64 -13.81
CA GLY A 321 22.23 5.90 -14.97
C GLY A 321 22.66 6.76 -16.16
N SER A 322 23.48 6.16 -17.03
CA SER A 322 24.14 6.84 -18.15
C SER A 322 23.53 6.48 -19.50
N THR A 323 23.00 5.27 -19.64
CA THR A 323 22.31 4.78 -20.84
C THR A 323 20.81 5.12 -20.78
N LEU A 324 20.07 4.82 -21.87
CA LEU A 324 18.62 4.98 -21.86
C LEU A 324 17.96 3.89 -21.01
N ASP A 325 18.45 2.66 -21.14
CA ASP A 325 18.02 1.49 -20.37
C ASP A 325 18.23 1.69 -18.87
N ASP A 326 19.39 2.21 -18.44
CA ASP A 326 19.66 2.47 -17.02
C ASP A 326 18.63 3.46 -16.44
N LYS A 327 18.25 4.47 -17.22
CA LYS A 327 17.28 5.49 -16.80
C LYS A 327 15.87 4.95 -16.70
N ILE A 328 15.45 4.11 -17.64
CA ILE A 328 14.16 3.42 -17.59
C ILE A 328 14.12 2.47 -16.39
N SER A 329 15.20 1.74 -16.14
CA SER A 329 15.35 0.86 -14.97
C SER A 329 15.25 1.67 -13.67
N SER A 330 15.94 2.81 -13.59
CA SER A 330 15.83 3.74 -12.45
C SER A 330 14.41 4.28 -12.25
N LEU A 331 13.62 4.46 -13.32
CA LEU A 331 12.22 4.89 -13.24
C LEU A 331 11.32 3.77 -12.72
N ILE A 332 11.52 2.54 -13.19
CA ILE A 332 10.79 1.35 -12.72
C ILE A 332 11.06 1.13 -11.23
N GLU A 333 12.33 1.19 -10.81
CA GLU A 333 12.72 1.10 -9.40
C GLU A 333 12.08 2.19 -8.55
N HIS A 334 11.98 3.42 -9.07
CA HIS A 334 11.30 4.51 -8.38
C HIS A 334 9.82 4.19 -8.15
N PHE A 335 9.10 3.71 -9.18
CA PHE A 335 7.71 3.31 -9.03
C PHE A 335 7.54 2.13 -8.07
N GLU A 336 8.42 1.14 -8.12
CA GLU A 336 8.40 0.02 -7.16
C GLU A 336 8.61 0.51 -5.72
N SER A 337 9.51 1.48 -5.52
CA SER A 337 9.72 2.12 -4.20
C SER A 337 8.48 2.88 -3.73
N VAL A 338 7.87 3.69 -4.59
CA VAL A 338 6.66 4.47 -4.27
C VAL A 338 5.49 3.57 -3.92
N GLU A 339 5.40 2.41 -4.58
CA GLU A 339 4.36 1.42 -4.33
C GLU A 339 4.55 0.67 -3.00
N ARG A 340 5.81 0.42 -2.61
CA ARG A 340 6.15 -0.21 -1.33
C ARG A 340 5.95 0.72 -0.15
N ASP A 341 6.19 2.02 -0.37
CA ASP A 341 6.07 3.04 0.65
C ASP A 341 4.62 3.12 1.15
N GLU A 342 4.42 3.07 2.47
CA GLU A 342 3.10 3.23 3.08
C GLU A 342 2.75 4.71 3.26
N LYS A 343 3.74 5.59 3.12
CA LYS A 343 3.57 7.02 3.33
C LYS A 343 2.81 7.61 2.16
N VAL A 344 1.81 8.42 2.53
CA VAL A 344 0.85 9.03 1.61
C VAL A 344 1.15 10.53 1.44
N GLY A 345 1.90 11.12 2.38
CA GLY A 345 2.26 12.54 2.40
C GLY A 345 1.15 13.47 2.90
N ILE A 346 -0.04 12.92 3.18
CA ILE A 346 -1.18 13.54 3.85
C ILE A 346 -1.69 12.58 4.94
N SER A 347 -2.34 13.11 5.97
CA SER A 347 -3.00 12.30 7.01
C SER A 347 -4.22 11.55 6.45
N LEU A 348 -4.67 10.52 7.16
CA LEU A 348 -5.91 9.80 6.85
C LEU A 348 -7.12 10.75 6.84
N ASP A 349 -7.25 11.60 7.86
CA ASP A 349 -8.32 12.60 7.93
C ASP A 349 -8.25 13.61 6.78
N GLY A 350 -7.03 14.03 6.41
CA GLY A 350 -6.80 14.90 5.25
C GLY A 350 -7.22 14.24 3.95
N PHE A 351 -6.96 12.93 3.81
CA PHE A 351 -7.39 12.16 2.65
C PHE A 351 -8.91 11.98 2.62
N ASP A 352 -9.54 11.65 3.74
CA ASP A 352 -11.01 11.52 3.81
C ASP A 352 -11.73 12.84 3.53
N LYS A 353 -11.16 13.96 4.00
CA LYS A 353 -11.66 15.30 3.67
C LYS A 353 -11.55 15.57 2.17
N LEU A 354 -10.38 15.31 1.58
CA LEU A 354 -10.17 15.44 0.13
C LEU A 354 -11.19 14.61 -0.66
N LEU A 355 -11.38 13.34 -0.30
CA LEU A 355 -12.32 12.44 -0.98
C LEU A 355 -13.78 12.91 -0.85
N SER A 356 -14.15 13.40 0.34
CA SER A 356 -15.49 13.93 0.60
C SER A 356 -15.79 15.18 -0.23
N GLU A 357 -14.88 16.15 -0.26
CA GLU A 357 -15.03 17.39 -1.04
C GLU A 357 -14.95 17.13 -2.55
N LEU A 358 -14.11 16.18 -2.98
CA LEU A 358 -14.08 15.71 -4.35
C LEU A 358 -15.42 15.10 -4.76
N ASN A 359 -16.01 14.24 -3.93
CA ASN A 359 -17.31 13.62 -4.22
C ASN A 359 -18.45 14.66 -4.28
N GLN A 360 -18.41 15.69 -3.43
CA GLN A 360 -19.36 16.79 -3.46
C GLN A 360 -19.23 17.61 -4.76
N SER A 361 -18.01 17.93 -5.15
CA SER A 361 -17.71 18.73 -6.36
C SER A 361 -17.97 17.94 -7.65
N LEU A 362 -17.71 16.62 -7.60
CA LEU A 362 -17.76 15.66 -8.69
C LEU A 362 -18.60 14.41 -8.30
N PRO A 363 -19.94 14.48 -8.30
CA PRO A 363 -20.81 13.39 -7.81
C PRO A 363 -20.68 12.06 -8.55
N LYS A 364 -20.09 12.05 -9.75
CA LYS A 364 -19.84 10.82 -10.53
C LYS A 364 -18.51 10.15 -10.18
N LEU A 365 -17.67 10.79 -9.37
CA LEU A 365 -16.31 10.33 -9.10
C LEU A 365 -16.31 8.95 -8.44
N ASN A 366 -17.18 8.71 -7.45
CA ASN A 366 -17.26 7.40 -6.79
C ASN A 366 -17.45 6.26 -7.79
N LYS A 367 -18.35 6.45 -8.78
CA LYS A 367 -18.57 5.46 -9.83
C LYS A 367 -17.35 5.34 -10.76
N GLN A 368 -16.72 6.46 -11.13
CA GLN A 368 -15.53 6.44 -11.99
C GLN A 368 -14.36 5.69 -11.34
N ILE A 369 -14.11 5.92 -10.05
CA ILE A 369 -13.06 5.22 -9.29
C ILE A 369 -13.40 3.73 -9.16
N LYS A 370 -14.66 3.40 -8.86
CA LYS A 370 -15.14 2.02 -8.81
C LYS A 370 -14.91 1.28 -10.13
N ASP A 371 -15.34 1.86 -11.24
CA ASP A 371 -15.23 1.27 -12.56
C ASP A 371 -13.76 1.15 -13.01
N GLN A 372 -12.92 2.15 -12.69
CA GLN A 372 -11.52 2.19 -13.09
C GLN A 372 -10.64 1.16 -12.37
N PHE A 373 -10.91 0.91 -11.09
CA PHE A 373 -10.15 -0.03 -10.27
C PHE A 373 -10.86 -1.37 -10.05
N GLU A 374 -12.01 -1.60 -10.69
CA GLU A 374 -12.80 -2.83 -10.53
C GLU A 374 -13.22 -3.10 -9.06
N LEU A 375 -13.49 -2.04 -8.29
CA LEU A 375 -13.87 -2.16 -6.88
C LEU A 375 -15.32 -2.65 -6.75
N GLN A 376 -15.61 -3.49 -5.75
CA GLN A 376 -16.92 -4.15 -5.62
C GLN A 376 -17.94 -3.36 -4.79
N ASP A 377 -17.49 -2.59 -3.81
CA ASP A 377 -18.36 -1.87 -2.86
C ASP A 377 -19.14 -0.73 -3.53
N GLU A 378 -20.27 -0.33 -2.95
CA GLU A 378 -21.10 0.75 -3.51
C GLU A 378 -20.44 2.12 -3.36
N PHE A 379 -19.86 2.39 -2.19
CA PHE A 379 -19.17 3.64 -1.90
C PHE A 379 -17.72 3.35 -1.51
N VAL A 380 -16.79 3.82 -2.35
CA VAL A 380 -15.36 3.49 -2.28
C VAL A 380 -14.48 4.68 -1.91
N LEU A 381 -15.03 5.89 -1.85
CA LEU A 381 -14.29 7.10 -1.53
C LEU A 381 -14.08 7.24 -0.01
N LYS A 382 -13.33 6.30 0.56
CA LYS A 382 -12.84 6.32 1.94
C LYS A 382 -11.34 6.05 1.96
N ALA A 383 -10.59 6.81 2.77
CA ALA A 383 -9.15 6.79 2.78
C ALA A 383 -8.59 5.43 3.18
N ASP A 384 -9.06 4.88 4.30
CA ASP A 384 -8.68 3.57 4.82
C ASP A 384 -8.94 2.46 3.80
N PHE A 385 -10.13 2.46 3.20
CA PHE A 385 -10.53 1.51 2.18
C PHE A 385 -9.59 1.56 0.97
N LEU A 386 -9.35 2.74 0.39
CA LEU A 386 -8.50 2.87 -0.80
C LEU A 386 -7.04 2.50 -0.51
N LEU A 387 -6.53 2.84 0.68
CA LEU A 387 -5.17 2.47 1.09
C LEU A 387 -5.01 0.96 1.29
N ASP A 388 -6.07 0.25 1.69
CA ASP A 388 -6.08 -1.21 1.72
C ASP A 388 -5.94 -1.84 0.33
N TYR A 389 -6.29 -1.13 -0.75
CA TYR A 389 -5.98 -1.49 -2.14
C TYR A 389 -4.68 -0.85 -2.66
N ASN A 390 -3.89 -0.24 -1.78
CA ASN A 390 -2.70 0.54 -2.14
C ASN A 390 -3.02 1.66 -3.15
N ILE A 391 -4.22 2.25 -3.11
CA ILE A 391 -4.61 3.38 -3.95
C ILE A 391 -4.40 4.66 -3.15
N LYS A 392 -3.46 5.48 -3.59
CA LYS A 392 -3.06 6.72 -2.91
C LYS A 392 -3.85 7.93 -3.47
N PRO A 393 -3.88 9.07 -2.76
CA PRO A 393 -4.60 10.27 -3.18
C PRO A 393 -4.19 10.75 -4.57
N ARG A 394 -2.89 10.72 -4.89
CA ARG A 394 -2.40 11.06 -6.22
C ARG A 394 -2.98 10.15 -7.31
N ASP A 395 -3.13 8.85 -7.01
CA ASP A 395 -3.68 7.87 -7.95
C ASP A 395 -5.15 8.20 -8.28
N ILE A 396 -5.91 8.78 -7.34
CA ILE A 396 -7.27 9.30 -7.56
C ILE A 396 -7.23 10.59 -8.39
N LEU A 397 -6.38 11.55 -8.01
CA LEU A 397 -6.28 12.85 -8.70
C LEU A 397 -5.87 12.70 -10.17
N ASP A 398 -4.98 11.76 -10.49
CA ASP A 398 -4.55 11.47 -11.86
C ASP A 398 -5.67 10.93 -12.76
N LEU A 399 -6.79 10.47 -12.18
CA LEU A 399 -7.95 9.99 -12.93
C LEU A 399 -8.91 11.10 -13.34
N ILE A 400 -8.86 12.25 -12.64
CA ILE A 400 -9.75 13.37 -12.86
C ILE A 400 -9.31 14.13 -14.13
N ILE A 401 -10.27 14.44 -15.00
CA ILE A 401 -10.00 15.23 -16.20
C ILE A 401 -9.70 16.69 -15.84
N GLN A 402 -8.89 17.37 -16.63
CA GLN A 402 -8.40 18.72 -16.31
C GLN A 402 -9.53 19.73 -16.05
N SER A 403 -10.66 19.65 -16.75
CA SER A 403 -11.81 20.54 -16.54
C SER A 403 -12.42 20.38 -15.16
N ASP A 404 -12.57 19.13 -14.70
CA ASP A 404 -13.16 18.78 -13.41
C ASP A 404 -12.19 19.10 -12.27
N LEU A 405 -10.89 18.88 -12.49
CA LEU A 405 -9.84 19.26 -11.55
C LEU A 405 -9.79 20.79 -11.37
N THR A 406 -9.87 21.54 -12.46
CA THR A 406 -9.90 23.01 -12.43
C THR A 406 -11.13 23.54 -11.69
N LYS A 407 -12.28 22.89 -11.87
CA LYS A 407 -13.51 23.20 -11.14
C LYS A 407 -13.29 22.98 -9.63
N PHE A 408 -12.83 21.79 -9.25
CA PHE A 408 -12.54 21.44 -7.86
C PHE A 408 -11.58 22.43 -7.17
N ILE A 409 -10.50 22.81 -7.85
CA ILE A 409 -9.53 23.79 -7.34
C ILE A 409 -10.17 25.14 -7.04
N LYS A 410 -11.07 25.62 -7.91
CA LYS A 410 -11.76 26.90 -7.73
C LYS A 410 -12.79 26.82 -6.61
N ASP A 411 -13.58 25.75 -6.57
CA ASP A 411 -14.66 25.56 -5.60
C ASP A 411 -14.11 25.49 -4.16
N ASN A 412 -12.89 24.97 -3.97
CA ASN A 412 -12.26 24.79 -2.66
C ASN A 412 -11.13 25.80 -2.36
N GLY A 413 -10.98 26.84 -3.18
CA GLY A 413 -10.00 27.92 -2.93
C GLY A 413 -8.53 27.46 -2.94
N ILE A 414 -8.22 26.40 -3.69
CA ILE A 414 -6.87 25.82 -3.77
C ILE A 414 -5.99 26.73 -4.63
N LYS A 415 -4.70 26.81 -4.26
CA LYS A 415 -3.71 27.60 -4.98
C LYS A 415 -3.57 27.12 -6.42
N GLN A 416 -3.64 28.05 -7.37
CA GLN A 416 -3.56 27.76 -8.82
C GLN A 416 -2.15 27.94 -9.41
N ARG A 417 -1.22 28.54 -8.67
CA ARG A 417 0.15 28.75 -9.16
C ARG A 417 0.99 27.51 -8.90
N GLY A 418 1.50 26.90 -9.97
CA GLY A 418 2.41 25.75 -9.88
C GLY A 418 1.73 24.49 -10.41
N ASP A 419 1.93 23.39 -9.69
CA ASP A 419 1.40 22.08 -10.06
C ASP A 419 0.09 21.82 -9.31
N ASP A 420 -0.99 21.61 -10.06
CA ASP A 420 -2.35 21.46 -9.51
C ASP A 420 -2.46 20.30 -8.52
N ILE A 421 -1.88 19.14 -8.85
CA ILE A 421 -1.93 17.95 -8.00
C ILE A 421 -1.18 18.20 -6.69
N LEU A 422 0.05 18.73 -6.75
CA LEU A 422 0.80 19.03 -5.53
C LEU A 422 0.13 20.11 -4.69
N ASN A 423 -0.45 21.14 -5.32
CA ASN A 423 -1.20 22.17 -4.61
C ASN A 423 -2.42 21.61 -3.88
N ILE A 424 -3.13 20.64 -4.48
CA ILE A 424 -4.23 19.92 -3.83
C ILE A 424 -3.68 19.12 -2.64
N LEU A 425 -2.68 18.27 -2.85
CA LEU A 425 -2.12 17.44 -1.77
C LEU A 425 -1.62 18.29 -0.60
N GLU A 426 -0.96 19.42 -0.86
CA GLU A 426 -0.50 20.34 0.18
C GLU A 426 -1.66 21.07 0.88
N HIS A 427 -2.75 21.39 0.16
CA HIS A 427 -3.94 22.00 0.76
C HIS A 427 -4.63 21.10 1.78
N TYR A 428 -4.69 19.80 1.49
CA TYR A 428 -5.26 18.77 2.38
C TYR A 428 -4.22 18.13 3.28
N LYS A 429 -2.98 18.63 3.27
CA LYS A 429 -1.96 18.22 4.23
C LYS A 429 -2.29 18.83 5.57
N ASP A 430 -3.09 18.13 6.35
CA ASP A 430 -3.34 18.49 7.73
C ASP A 430 -2.09 18.20 8.54
N VAL A 431 -1.25 19.23 8.68
CA VAL A 431 0.01 19.15 9.38
C VAL A 431 -0.22 18.73 10.84
N GLU A 432 -1.27 19.21 11.49
CA GLU A 432 -1.56 18.90 12.89
C GLU A 432 -1.97 17.43 13.07
N ASN A 433 -2.88 16.93 12.23
CA ASN A 433 -3.24 15.51 12.23
C ASN A 433 -2.06 14.61 11.82
N LEU A 434 -1.22 15.03 10.87
CA LEU A 434 -0.02 14.30 10.49
C LEU A 434 0.97 14.19 11.67
N TYR A 435 1.09 15.24 12.50
CA TYR A 435 1.85 15.18 13.74
C TYR A 435 1.19 14.26 14.79
N LEU A 436 -0.14 14.21 14.88
CA LEU A 436 -0.87 13.32 15.79
C LEU A 436 -0.74 11.84 15.40
N GLU A 437 -0.85 11.51 14.11
CA GLU A 437 -0.57 10.15 13.60
C GLU A 437 0.88 9.70 13.88
N ASN A 438 1.78 10.67 14.05
CA ASN A 438 3.18 10.46 14.39
C ASN A 438 3.50 10.79 15.85
N TYR A 439 2.50 10.89 16.71
CA TYR A 439 2.66 11.35 18.09
C TYR A 439 3.72 10.55 18.86
N GLU A 440 3.74 9.22 18.71
CA GLU A 440 4.77 8.36 19.29
C GLU A 440 6.17 8.67 18.74
N ASN A 441 6.32 8.85 17.42
CA ASN A 441 7.60 9.22 16.80
C ASN A 441 8.10 10.59 17.27
N VAL A 442 7.19 11.54 17.54
CA VAL A 442 7.51 12.83 18.15
C VAL A 442 8.01 12.62 19.59
N ALA A 443 7.35 11.76 20.37
CA ALA A 443 7.75 11.41 21.74
C ALA A 443 9.17 10.81 21.79
N TYR A 444 9.48 9.91 20.86
CA TYR A 444 10.81 9.28 20.70
C TYR A 444 11.87 10.19 20.05
N ARG A 445 11.48 11.41 19.66
CA ARG A 445 12.34 12.35 18.91
C ARG A 445 12.95 11.73 17.66
N ASN A 446 12.20 10.87 16.97
CA ASN A 446 12.68 10.11 15.82
C ASN A 446 12.66 10.95 14.53
N LEU A 447 13.60 11.90 14.43
CA LEU A 447 13.67 12.88 13.33
C LEU A 447 13.71 12.25 11.94
N ASN A 448 14.34 11.08 11.78
CA ASN A 448 14.44 10.43 10.48
C ASN A 448 13.08 9.94 10.02
N VAL A 449 12.36 9.20 10.88
CA VAL A 449 11.01 8.71 10.58
C VAL A 449 10.04 9.88 10.35
N LEU A 450 10.13 10.95 11.16
CA LEU A 450 9.32 12.16 10.98
C LEU A 450 9.58 12.81 9.61
N LYS A 451 10.85 12.98 9.20
CA LYS A 451 11.19 13.54 7.88
C LYS A 451 10.66 12.69 6.73
N GLU A 452 10.79 11.37 6.85
CA GLU A 452 10.24 10.45 5.87
C GLU A 452 8.71 10.56 5.79
N ASN A 453 8.03 10.79 6.93
CA ASN A 453 6.58 11.04 6.99
C ASN A 453 6.19 12.48 6.58
N ALA A 454 7.07 13.17 5.85
CA ALA A 454 6.89 14.54 5.37
C ALA A 454 6.70 15.60 6.48
N ILE A 455 7.19 15.31 7.70
CA ILE A 455 7.22 16.21 8.85
C ILE A 455 8.61 16.84 8.96
N THR A 456 8.68 18.16 8.79
CA THR A 456 9.94 18.91 8.97
C THR A 456 9.88 19.72 10.26
N ILE A 457 10.67 19.30 11.26
CA ILE A 457 10.78 19.96 12.57
C ILE A 457 12.22 19.93 13.05
N LYS A 458 12.66 20.97 13.79
CA LYS A 458 13.99 20.97 14.42
C LYS A 458 13.98 20.11 15.67
N GLU A 459 15.12 19.49 15.98
CA GLU A 459 15.24 18.63 17.16
C GLU A 459 14.87 19.35 18.47
N SER A 460 15.26 20.62 18.58
CA SER A 460 15.00 21.48 19.74
C SER A 460 13.51 21.76 19.95
N GLU A 461 12.69 21.69 18.90
CA GLU A 461 11.27 22.05 18.92
C GLU A 461 10.38 20.83 19.24
N LEU A 462 10.93 19.61 19.24
CA LEU A 462 10.16 18.38 19.46
C LEU A 462 9.52 18.28 20.85
N GLY A 463 10.19 18.77 21.90
CA GLY A 463 9.63 18.77 23.25
C GLY A 463 8.35 19.60 23.33
N ILE A 464 8.44 20.85 22.88
CA ILE A 464 7.32 21.78 22.82
C ILE A 464 6.21 21.23 21.91
N LYS A 465 6.58 20.65 20.76
CA LYS A 465 5.59 20.07 19.85
C LYS A 465 4.87 18.87 20.48
N PHE A 466 5.57 18.03 21.24
CA PHE A 466 4.96 16.93 21.98
C PHE A 466 3.96 17.43 23.04
N GLU A 467 4.30 18.49 23.77
CA GLU A 467 3.37 19.13 24.71
C GLU A 467 2.12 19.66 23.99
N ASP A 468 2.29 20.37 22.88
CA ASP A 468 1.18 20.92 22.11
C ASP A 468 0.25 19.83 21.56
N LEU A 469 0.81 18.74 21.02
CA LEU A 469 0.00 17.59 20.57
C LEU A 469 -0.73 16.92 21.73
N THR A 470 -0.08 16.81 22.90
CA THR A 470 -0.70 16.27 24.11
C THR A 470 -1.88 17.14 24.57
N LYS A 471 -1.78 18.47 24.48
CA LYS A 471 -2.92 19.38 24.73
C LYS A 471 -4.07 19.13 23.77
N VAL A 472 -3.78 18.93 22.48
CA VAL A 472 -4.80 18.64 21.47
C VAL A 472 -5.53 17.34 21.80
N ILE A 473 -4.79 16.29 22.21
CA ILE A 473 -5.39 15.03 22.65
C ILE A 473 -6.26 15.22 23.90
N PHE A 474 -5.82 15.96 24.93
CA PHE A 474 -6.67 16.17 26.10
C PHE A 474 -7.92 17.01 25.78
N LYS A 475 -7.83 17.97 24.85
CA LYS A 475 -9.01 18.69 24.35
C LYS A 475 -9.96 17.76 23.60
N SER A 476 -9.46 16.84 22.77
CA SER A 476 -10.30 15.87 22.05
C SER A 476 -10.97 14.86 22.99
N LEU A 477 -10.33 14.57 24.14
CA LEU A 477 -10.92 13.81 25.24
C LEU A 477 -11.98 14.59 26.05
N GLY A 478 -12.27 15.84 25.68
CA GLY A 478 -13.30 16.67 26.32
C GLY A 478 -12.83 17.43 27.56
N PHE A 479 -11.54 17.40 27.90
CA PHE A 479 -11.01 18.17 29.03
C PHE A 479 -10.86 19.66 28.71
N ASN A 480 -11.08 20.51 29.72
CA ASN A 480 -10.75 21.93 29.64
C ASN A 480 -9.24 22.14 29.90
N VAL A 481 -8.46 22.23 28.82
CA VAL A 481 -7.03 22.61 28.87
C VAL A 481 -6.91 24.13 29.05
N ASP A 482 -6.60 24.57 30.28
CA ASP A 482 -6.67 25.98 30.69
C ASP A 482 -5.29 26.64 30.71
N ASP A 483 -4.80 27.02 29.52
CA ASP A 483 -3.51 27.71 29.37
C ASP A 483 -3.51 29.08 30.08
N THR A 484 -4.66 29.76 30.18
CA THR A 484 -4.77 31.03 30.88
C THR A 484 -4.50 30.88 32.38
N PHE A 485 -5.15 29.91 33.02
CA PHE A 485 -4.96 29.67 34.44
C PHE A 485 -3.58 29.10 34.74
N LYS A 486 -3.09 28.20 33.89
CA LYS A 486 -1.71 27.69 33.95
C LYS A 486 -0.69 28.81 33.93
N ASN A 487 -0.81 29.76 32.99
CA ASN A 487 0.14 30.87 32.86
C ASN A 487 0.07 31.85 34.04
N ASN A 488 -1.09 31.98 34.68
CA ASN A 488 -1.25 32.79 35.91
C ASN A 488 -0.62 32.10 37.13
N LEU A 489 -0.68 30.76 37.21
CA LEU A 489 -0.08 29.98 38.29
C LEU A 489 1.44 29.85 38.14
N ASN A 490 1.92 29.64 36.91
CA ASN A 490 3.32 29.35 36.62
C ASN A 490 4.24 30.48 37.09
N THR A 491 5.39 30.10 37.66
CA THR A 491 6.45 31.04 38.04
C THR A 491 7.63 30.93 37.08
N LYS A 492 8.62 31.83 37.20
CA LYS A 492 9.87 31.73 36.42
C LYS A 492 10.66 30.42 36.68
N LYS A 493 10.36 29.70 37.77
CA LYS A 493 11.04 28.46 38.16
C LYS A 493 10.16 27.23 37.99
N ASP A 494 8.86 27.39 38.16
CA ASP A 494 7.89 26.29 38.19
C ASP A 494 6.90 26.50 37.04
N MET A 495 7.20 25.87 35.91
CA MET A 495 6.40 25.97 34.69
C MET A 495 5.78 24.60 34.40
N MET A 496 4.50 24.46 34.73
CA MET A 496 3.72 23.28 34.33
C MET A 496 3.54 23.28 32.82
N ASP A 497 3.66 22.12 32.20
CA ASP A 497 3.46 21.94 30.76
C ASP A 497 1.98 22.14 30.40
N ILE A 498 1.08 21.42 31.08
CA ILE A 498 -0.36 21.39 30.82
C ILE A 498 -1.14 21.34 32.14
N LEU A 499 -2.23 22.10 32.20
CA LEU A 499 -3.19 22.10 33.31
C LEU A 499 -4.59 21.80 32.77
N LEU A 500 -5.24 20.78 33.30
CA LEU A 500 -6.64 20.46 33.02
C LEU A 500 -7.48 20.96 34.19
N ASN A 501 -8.44 21.83 33.90
CA ASN A 501 -9.32 22.44 34.89
C ASN A 501 -10.65 21.66 34.94
N LEU A 502 -10.94 21.00 36.06
CA LEU A 502 -12.16 20.20 36.23
C LEU A 502 -13.32 21.01 36.84
N GLY A 503 -13.10 22.31 37.10
CA GLY A 503 -14.02 23.13 37.89
C GLY A 503 -13.88 22.89 39.39
N ASN A 504 -14.62 23.66 40.21
CA ASN A 504 -14.62 23.51 41.68
C ASN A 504 -13.23 23.55 42.36
N ASN A 505 -12.28 24.33 41.81
CA ASN A 505 -10.89 24.38 42.24
C ASN A 505 -10.15 23.03 42.17
N GLU A 506 -10.65 22.09 41.37
CA GLU A 506 -10.02 20.80 41.09
C GLU A 506 -9.24 20.85 39.78
N ILE A 507 -8.00 20.36 39.81
CA ILE A 507 -7.10 20.34 38.64
C ILE A 507 -6.44 18.98 38.45
N ILE A 508 -6.05 18.71 37.21
CA ILE A 508 -5.07 17.68 36.86
C ILE A 508 -3.84 18.37 36.27
N ILE A 509 -2.67 18.02 36.79
CA ILE A 509 -1.39 18.50 36.26
C ILE A 509 -0.85 17.44 35.31
N VAL A 510 -0.45 17.85 34.11
CA VAL A 510 0.13 16.93 33.12
C VAL A 510 1.51 17.42 32.73
N GLU A 511 2.49 16.53 32.86
CA GLU A 511 3.90 16.76 32.49
C GLU A 511 4.26 15.87 31.31
N CYS A 512 4.99 16.42 30.34
CA CYS A 512 5.37 15.72 29.12
C CYS A 512 6.90 15.54 29.07
N LYS A 513 7.36 14.33 28.74
CA LYS A 513 8.79 14.06 28.52
C LYS A 513 9.00 13.36 27.18
N THR A 514 9.99 13.83 26.45
CA THR A 514 10.47 13.20 25.21
C THR A 514 11.85 12.60 25.45
N SER A 515 12.15 11.48 24.79
CA SER A 515 13.43 10.76 24.93
C SER A 515 13.81 10.10 23.62
N LYS A 516 15.09 10.11 23.24
CA LYS A 516 15.59 9.28 22.12
C LYS A 516 15.81 7.82 22.53
N GLU A 517 16.12 7.62 23.81
CA GLU A 517 16.43 6.31 24.37
C GLU A 517 15.15 5.64 24.88
N LYS A 518 15.07 4.31 24.71
CA LYS A 518 14.02 3.47 25.26
C LYS A 518 14.10 3.44 26.79
N GLY A 519 12.95 3.35 27.44
CA GLY A 519 12.83 3.33 28.91
C GLY A 519 13.29 4.63 29.59
N TYR A 520 12.41 5.62 29.69
CA TYR A 520 12.69 6.84 30.44
C TYR A 520 12.98 6.52 31.92
N ASN A 521 14.17 6.87 32.41
CA ASN A 521 14.69 6.43 33.73
C ASN A 521 15.03 7.58 34.69
N LYS A 522 14.66 8.82 34.39
CA LYS A 522 15.06 10.02 35.16
C LYS A 522 14.06 10.38 36.28
N PHE A 523 13.66 9.41 37.10
CA PHE A 523 12.61 9.60 38.12
C PHE A 523 12.92 10.73 39.10
N SER A 524 14.13 10.75 39.67
CA SER A 524 14.53 11.74 40.70
C SER A 524 14.38 13.20 40.24
N SER A 525 14.71 13.49 38.98
CA SER A 525 14.57 14.83 38.39
C SER A 525 13.10 15.20 38.20
N VAL A 526 12.28 14.27 37.68
CA VAL A 526 10.88 14.53 37.40
C VAL A 526 10.05 14.62 38.68
N SER A 527 10.25 13.71 39.63
CA SER A 527 9.59 13.75 40.94
C SER A 527 9.82 15.11 41.62
N ARG A 528 11.05 15.64 41.61
CA ARG A 528 11.34 16.96 42.17
C ARG A 528 10.59 18.10 41.45
N GLN A 529 10.46 18.05 40.12
CA GLN A 529 9.68 19.02 39.34
C GLN A 529 8.19 18.93 39.71
N LEU A 530 7.62 17.73 39.67
CA LEU A 530 6.22 17.49 39.96
C LEU A 530 5.85 17.88 41.40
N LYS A 531 6.72 17.61 42.40
CA LYS A 531 6.51 18.05 43.79
C LYS A 531 6.49 19.57 43.89
N SER A 532 7.28 20.28 43.07
CA SER A 532 7.24 21.75 43.01
C SER A 532 5.89 22.25 42.49
N TYR A 533 5.38 21.65 41.42
CA TYR A 533 4.08 22.00 40.85
C TYR A 533 2.92 21.69 41.81
N GLN A 534 2.99 20.54 42.48
CA GLN A 534 2.04 20.16 43.52
C GLN A 534 2.01 21.20 44.64
N ASN A 535 3.17 21.60 45.16
CA ASN A 535 3.27 22.62 46.20
C ASN A 535 2.75 23.98 45.74
N LEU A 536 2.96 24.35 44.47
CA LEU A 536 2.46 25.59 43.89
C LEU A 536 0.93 25.60 43.80
N ALA A 537 0.32 24.50 43.34
CA ALA A 537 -1.13 24.36 43.28
C ALA A 537 -1.77 24.34 44.68
N LEU A 538 -1.18 23.62 45.64
CA LEU A 538 -1.65 23.59 47.03
C LEU A 538 -1.60 24.96 47.70
N LYS A 539 -0.58 25.77 47.42
CA LYS A 539 -0.48 27.16 47.92
C LYS A 539 -1.54 28.10 47.36
N ASN A 540 -2.15 27.76 46.23
CA ASN A 540 -3.24 28.50 45.61
C ASN A 540 -4.62 27.89 45.91
N ASP A 541 -4.72 27.10 46.99
CA ASP A 541 -5.95 26.44 47.47
C ASP A 541 -6.61 25.52 46.42
N LEU A 542 -5.81 24.94 45.52
CA LEU A 542 -6.29 24.00 44.51
C LEU A 542 -6.18 22.56 44.99
N ARG A 543 -7.20 21.77 44.67
CA ARG A 543 -7.21 20.32 44.89
C ARG A 543 -6.68 19.61 43.64
N ILE A 544 -5.59 18.87 43.81
CA ILE A 544 -5.00 18.09 42.72
C ILE A 544 -5.68 16.71 42.70
N VAL A 545 -6.48 16.47 41.68
CA VAL A 545 -7.16 15.18 41.49
C VAL A 545 -6.15 14.12 41.06
N LYS A 546 -5.26 14.47 40.13
CA LYS A 546 -4.25 13.56 39.61
C LYS A 546 -3.06 14.34 39.03
N ILE A 547 -1.90 13.70 39.01
CA ILE A 547 -0.74 14.13 38.21
C ILE A 547 -0.49 13.07 37.16
N LEU A 548 -0.42 13.47 35.88
CA LEU A 548 -0.13 12.58 34.78
C LEU A 548 1.26 12.89 34.23
N LEU A 549 2.08 11.86 34.06
CA LEU A 549 3.34 11.95 33.32
C LEU A 549 3.20 11.21 32.01
N VAL A 550 3.35 11.93 30.91
CA VAL A 550 3.26 11.37 29.56
C VAL A 550 4.66 11.30 28.95
N ALA A 551 5.08 10.11 28.54
CA ALA A 551 6.40 9.86 27.95
C ALA A 551 6.33 8.78 26.87
N PRO A 552 7.33 8.62 25.98
CA PRO A 552 7.32 7.53 25.00
C PRO A 552 7.23 6.15 25.66
N GLU A 553 8.03 5.90 26.69
CA GLU A 553 8.14 4.63 27.41
C GLU A 553 8.81 4.87 28.78
N PHE A 554 8.53 4.03 29.77
CA PHE A 554 9.12 4.07 31.11
C PHE A 554 9.94 2.80 31.36
N SER A 555 11.08 2.90 32.05
CA SER A 555 11.85 1.72 32.45
C SER A 555 11.22 1.03 33.68
N ASP A 556 11.49 -0.26 33.87
CA ASP A 556 11.00 -1.01 35.04
C ASP A 556 11.44 -0.37 36.37
N ASP A 557 12.69 0.11 36.42
CA ASP A 557 13.21 0.87 37.57
C ASP A 557 12.40 2.14 37.84
N PHE A 558 11.99 2.86 36.78
CA PHE A 558 11.20 4.08 36.92
C PHE A 558 9.79 3.78 37.45
N VAL A 559 9.18 2.70 36.95
CA VAL A 559 7.87 2.24 37.42
C VAL A 559 7.97 1.85 38.89
N THR A 560 8.99 1.08 39.27
CA THR A 560 9.22 0.65 40.66
C THR A 560 9.41 1.85 41.59
N ASP A 561 10.26 2.81 41.21
CA ASP A 561 10.48 4.04 41.98
C ASP A 561 9.18 4.86 42.13
N CYS A 562 8.36 4.92 41.08
CA CYS A 562 7.05 5.58 41.10
C CYS A 562 6.05 4.88 42.02
N GLU A 563 6.06 3.55 42.09
CA GLU A 563 5.20 2.78 42.99
C GLU A 563 5.57 2.98 44.46
N MET A 564 6.85 3.23 44.75
CA MET A 564 7.34 3.50 46.09
C MET A 564 7.01 4.93 46.58
N ASP A 565 6.80 5.90 45.69
CA ASP A 565 6.45 7.28 46.04
C ASP A 565 4.93 7.44 46.31
N THR A 566 4.53 7.21 47.56
CA THR A 566 3.14 7.32 48.01
C THR A 566 2.64 8.75 48.23
N GLU A 567 3.53 9.76 48.16
CA GLU A 567 3.15 11.16 48.39
C GLU A 567 2.49 11.80 47.17
N MET A 568 2.76 11.25 45.98
CA MET A 568 2.32 11.79 44.71
C MET A 568 1.22 10.91 44.12
N ASN A 569 0.06 11.50 43.82
CA ASN A 569 -1.00 10.80 43.08
C ASN A 569 -0.68 10.77 41.57
N LEU A 570 0.49 10.20 41.24
CA LEU A 570 1.09 10.16 39.91
C LEU A 570 0.59 8.94 39.12
N SER A 571 0.28 9.16 37.84
CA SER A 571 0.04 8.10 36.87
C SER A 571 0.91 8.30 35.64
N LEU A 572 1.46 7.19 35.15
CA LEU A 572 2.33 7.09 34.00
C LEU A 572 1.51 6.66 32.79
N ILE A 573 1.59 7.45 31.72
CA ILE A 573 0.90 7.18 30.45
C ILE A 573 1.94 7.16 29.34
N THR A 574 2.02 6.07 28.58
CA THR A 574 2.88 6.06 27.39
C THR A 574 2.22 6.86 26.27
N ALA A 575 3.03 7.43 25.37
CA ALA A 575 2.54 8.17 24.22
C ALA A 575 1.62 7.30 23.34
N SER A 576 1.99 6.04 23.14
CA SER A 576 1.17 5.05 22.44
C SER A 576 -0.18 4.81 23.13
N THR A 577 -0.18 4.58 24.45
CA THR A 577 -1.40 4.37 25.25
C THR A 577 -2.35 5.58 25.14
N LEU A 578 -1.82 6.80 25.28
CA LEU A 578 -2.64 8.01 25.20
C LEU A 578 -3.25 8.19 23.80
N SER A 579 -2.49 7.91 22.74
CA SER A 579 -2.97 7.93 21.36
C SER A 579 -4.12 6.93 21.16
N ASN A 580 -3.93 5.68 21.58
CA ASN A 580 -4.94 4.62 21.45
C ASN A 580 -6.22 4.94 22.22
N ILE A 581 -6.10 5.52 23.42
CA ILE A 581 -7.25 5.99 24.21
C ILE A 581 -8.01 7.10 23.47
N SER A 582 -7.29 8.08 22.90
CA SER A 582 -7.88 9.16 22.13
C SER A 582 -8.67 8.64 20.93
N ASP A 583 -8.09 7.71 20.17
CA ASP A 583 -8.77 7.16 18.98
C ASP A 583 -10.00 6.33 19.35
N ALA A 584 -9.91 5.52 20.41
CA ALA A 584 -11.08 4.79 20.91
C ALA A 584 -12.18 5.73 21.41
N PHE A 585 -11.81 6.82 22.09
CA PHE A 585 -12.75 7.81 22.61
C PHE A 585 -13.59 8.48 21.52
N LYS A 586 -13.01 8.74 20.33
CA LYS A 586 -13.73 9.31 19.16
C LYS A 586 -14.97 8.51 18.78
N THR A 587 -14.97 7.20 19.04
CA THR A 587 -16.10 6.29 18.73
C THR A 587 -16.97 5.97 19.95
N SER A 588 -16.62 6.49 21.12
CA SER A 588 -17.34 6.24 22.37
C SER A 588 -18.60 7.10 22.49
N LYS A 589 -19.47 6.75 23.45
CA LYS A 589 -20.70 7.52 23.75
C LYS A 589 -20.45 8.71 24.69
N TYR A 590 -19.25 8.83 25.25
CA TYR A 590 -18.94 9.84 26.26
C TYR A 590 -18.62 11.17 25.58
N THR A 591 -19.11 12.27 26.14
CA THR A 591 -18.77 13.63 25.69
C THR A 591 -17.48 14.16 26.34
N GLU A 592 -17.17 13.65 27.53
CA GLU A 592 -15.96 13.96 28.30
C GLU A 592 -15.39 12.67 28.86
N PHE A 593 -14.07 12.50 28.77
CA PHE A 593 -13.39 11.30 29.23
C PHE A 593 -13.50 11.16 30.76
N PRO A 594 -13.96 10.00 31.28
CA PRO A 594 -14.06 9.79 32.73
C PRO A 594 -12.68 9.72 33.39
N HIS A 595 -12.19 10.83 33.95
CA HIS A 595 -10.85 10.93 34.54
C HIS A 595 -10.55 9.91 35.65
N VAL A 596 -11.57 9.35 36.30
CA VAL A 596 -11.48 8.21 37.24
C VAL A 596 -10.85 6.96 36.63
N LEU A 597 -10.81 6.84 35.31
CA LEU A 597 -10.12 5.76 34.61
C LEU A 597 -8.59 5.87 34.69
N PHE A 598 -8.05 7.06 34.99
CA PHE A 598 -6.62 7.29 35.25
C PHE A 598 -6.17 6.91 36.68
N ARG A 599 -6.70 5.80 37.20
CA ARG A 599 -6.45 5.37 38.58
C ARG A 599 -5.20 4.53 38.78
N ASP A 600 -4.69 3.88 37.72
CA ASP A 600 -3.53 3.00 37.84
C ASP A 600 -2.24 3.81 37.89
N ILE A 601 -1.20 3.27 38.53
CA ILE A 601 0.14 3.87 38.53
C ILE A 601 0.69 3.86 37.10
N VAL A 602 0.63 2.72 36.41
CA VAL A 602 0.82 2.64 34.96
C VAL A 602 -0.52 2.41 34.29
N ILE A 603 -0.92 3.31 33.40
CA ILE A 603 -2.24 3.25 32.78
C ILE A 603 -2.41 1.97 31.95
N ASN A 604 -3.39 1.15 32.35
CA ASN A 604 -3.73 -0.06 31.61
C ASN A 604 -4.66 0.26 30.43
N GLU A 605 -4.08 0.29 29.23
CA GLU A 605 -4.77 0.58 27.97
C GLU A 605 -6.01 -0.32 27.78
N GLU A 606 -5.84 -1.65 27.81
CA GLU A 606 -6.94 -2.59 27.55
C GLU A 606 -8.16 -2.35 28.42
N ARG A 607 -7.94 -2.04 29.70
CA ARG A 607 -9.02 -1.81 30.65
C ARG A 607 -9.80 -0.55 30.29
N ILE A 608 -9.12 0.51 29.87
CA ILE A 608 -9.75 1.75 29.44
C ILE A 608 -10.53 1.52 28.15
N LEU A 609 -9.94 0.84 27.17
CA LEU A 609 -10.62 0.49 25.91
C LEU A 609 -11.88 -0.35 26.14
N LYS A 610 -11.83 -1.32 27.06
CA LYS A 610 -13.00 -2.11 27.51
C LYS A 610 -14.06 -1.28 28.23
N ALA A 611 -13.69 -0.17 28.87
CA ALA A 611 -14.63 0.73 29.51
C ALA A 611 -15.29 1.69 28.52
N LEU A 612 -14.53 2.21 27.55
CA LEU A 612 -15.02 3.13 26.50
C LEU A 612 -15.95 2.46 25.48
N SER A 613 -15.81 1.15 25.27
CA SER A 613 -16.64 0.37 24.35
C SER A 613 -18.01 -0.03 24.89
N LYS A 614 -18.28 0.19 26.19
CA LYS A 614 -19.59 0.00 26.81
C LYS A 614 -20.42 1.28 26.63
#